data_AF-A0A1Y0CEX6-F1
#
_entry.id   AF-A0A1Y0CEX6-F1
#
_cell.length_a   1.000
_cell.length_b   1.000
_cell.length_c   1.000
_cell.angle_alpha   90.00
_cell.angle_beta   90.00
_cell.angle_gamma   90.00
#
_symmetry.space_group_name_H-M   'P 1'
#
loop_
_entity.id
_entity.type
_entity.pdbx_description
1 polymer ?
#
loop_
_entity_poly.entity_id
_entity_poly.type
_entity_poly.pdbx_seq_one_letter_code
_entity_poly.pdbx_strand_id
1 'polypeptide(L)'
;MWCRYPDEIEADLRFRGIRIAEWHQGTRDERGCLTLSSRLLLSLIRRLDEKSEFKTNAAPPFGRDGDWPILEKMIAAHHNEMAAYRASKYAGTEHEYEYTVFISPLEAREREEEAAAAEEFHEEEFGKLLTMFDD
;
A
#
# COMPACT_ATOMS: atom_id res chain seq x y z
N MET A 1 17.73 3.38 1.77
CA MET A 1 16.49 4.05 2.24
C MET A 1 16.36 5.40 1.54
N TRP A 2 17.18 6.41 1.86
CA TRP A 2 17.05 7.75 1.29
C TRP A 2 17.33 7.86 -0.22
N CYS A 3 18.28 7.09 -0.77
CA CYS A 3 18.49 7.07 -2.23
C CYS A 3 17.37 6.35 -3.00
N ARG A 4 16.53 5.58 -2.30
CA ARG A 4 15.49 4.76 -2.93
C ARG A 4 14.12 5.43 -2.89
N TYR A 5 13.89 6.29 -1.88
CA TYR A 5 12.65 7.01 -1.66
C TYR A 5 12.91 8.50 -1.37
N PRO A 6 13.64 9.22 -2.24
CA PRO A 6 14.01 10.60 -1.97
C PRO A 6 12.79 11.52 -1.98
N ASP A 7 11.86 11.31 -2.90
CA ASP A 7 10.71 12.18 -3.13
C ASP A 7 9.68 12.04 -2.01
N GLU A 8 9.42 10.82 -1.54
CA GLU A 8 8.49 10.55 -0.45
C GLU A 8 9.02 11.10 0.88
N ILE A 9 10.33 10.91 1.13
CA ILE A 9 10.97 11.47 2.32
C ILE A 9 10.97 13.00 2.26
N GLU A 10 11.25 13.59 1.09
CA GLU A 10 11.22 15.04 0.92
C GLU A 10 9.81 15.60 1.12
N ALA A 11 8.78 14.99 0.53
CA ALA A 11 7.40 15.39 0.72
C ALA A 11 7.04 15.48 2.21
N ASP A 12 7.31 14.39 2.95
CA ASP A 12 7.01 14.29 4.38
C ASP A 12 7.79 15.30 5.25
N LEU A 13 9.08 15.49 4.97
CA LEU A 13 9.93 16.44 5.71
C LEU A 13 9.58 17.89 5.39
N ARG A 14 9.24 18.18 4.14
CA ARG A 14 8.93 19.54 3.67
C ARG A 14 7.65 20.08 4.32
N PHE A 15 6.64 19.24 4.52
CA PHE A 15 5.45 19.60 5.29
C PHE A 15 5.76 19.99 6.74
N ARG A 16 6.90 19.55 7.28
CA ARG A 16 7.37 19.83 8.64
C ARG A 16 8.38 20.99 8.70
N GLY A 17 8.62 21.66 7.57
CA GLY A 17 9.61 22.74 7.46
C GLY A 17 11.06 22.26 7.49
N ILE A 18 11.31 20.96 7.30
CA ILE A 18 12.64 20.36 7.35
C ILE A 18 13.12 20.16 5.92
N ARG A 19 14.32 20.66 5.60
CA ARG A 19 14.90 20.53 4.26
C ARG A 19 15.90 19.39 4.24
N ILE A 20 15.63 18.32 3.50
CA ILE A 20 16.56 17.20 3.36
C ILE A 20 17.90 17.62 2.74
N ALA A 21 17.90 18.67 1.91
CA ALA A 21 19.11 19.28 1.37
C ALA A 21 20.11 19.72 2.45
N GLU A 22 19.65 20.14 3.64
CA GLU A 22 20.52 20.54 4.75
C GLU A 22 21.35 19.37 5.27
N TRP A 23 20.79 18.16 5.23
CA TRP A 23 21.51 16.93 5.55
C TRP A 23 22.51 16.57 4.45
N HIS A 24 22.11 16.65 3.18
CA HIS A 24 22.99 16.34 2.04
C HIS A 24 24.20 17.28 1.95
N GLN A 25 24.01 18.57 2.24
CA GLN A 25 25.06 19.57 2.19
C GLN A 25 25.89 19.65 3.48
N GLY A 26 25.45 18.98 4.55
CA GLY A 26 26.06 19.11 5.87
C GLY A 26 25.97 20.54 6.41
N THR A 27 24.84 21.21 6.17
CA THR A 27 24.60 22.60 6.60
C THR A 27 24.79 22.72 8.11
N ARG A 28 25.47 23.78 8.54
CA ARG A 28 25.75 24.05 9.95
C ARG A 28 25.02 25.29 10.43
N ASP A 29 24.60 25.26 11.69
CA ASP A 29 24.03 26.41 12.39
C ASP A 29 25.13 27.40 12.84
N GLU A 30 24.70 28.51 13.45
CA GLU A 30 25.60 29.55 14.00
C GLU A 30 26.59 29.03 15.06
N ARG A 31 26.31 27.85 15.64
CA ARG A 31 27.12 27.20 16.66
C ARG A 31 28.06 26.16 16.06
N GLY A 32 28.05 25.98 14.74
CA GLY A 32 28.87 25.01 14.02
C GLY A 32 28.35 23.57 14.08
N CYS A 33 27.14 23.35 14.59
CA CYS A 33 26.47 22.05 14.66
C CYS A 33 25.69 21.78 13.37
N LEU A 34 25.55 20.50 13.00
CA LEU A 34 24.73 20.13 11.84
C LEU A 34 23.26 20.48 12.08
N THR A 35 22.66 21.23 11.17
CA THR A 35 21.23 21.59 11.21
C THR A 35 20.36 20.34 11.16
N LEU A 36 20.73 19.38 10.29
CA LEU A 36 20.09 18.08 10.20
C LEU A 36 21.14 16.97 10.25
N SER A 37 21.34 16.36 11.42
CA SER A 37 22.24 15.21 11.58
C SER A 37 21.56 13.91 11.13
N SER A 38 22.35 12.90 10.75
CA SER A 38 21.82 11.57 10.38
C SER A 38 20.99 10.93 11.50
N ARG A 39 21.38 11.15 12.77
CA ARG A 39 20.62 10.65 13.93
C ARG A 39 19.25 11.33 14.03
N LEU A 40 19.21 12.65 13.83
CA LEU A 40 17.96 13.41 13.84
C LEU A 40 17.06 12.98 12.68
N LEU A 41 17.61 12.86 11.47
CA LEU A 41 16.88 12.38 10.29
C LEU A 41 16.23 11.01 10.54
N LEU A 42 17.00 10.04 11.05
CA LEU A 42 16.47 8.71 11.37
C LEU A 42 15.37 8.76 12.45
N SER A 43 15.52 9.63 13.45
CA SER A 43 14.49 9.83 14.47
C SER A 43 13.19 10.40 13.89
N LEU A 44 13.29 11.34 12.95
CA LEU A 44 12.15 11.95 12.28
C LEU A 44 11.43 10.94 11.42
N ILE A 45 12.17 10.18 10.61
CA ILE A 45 11.61 9.17 9.70
C ILE A 45 10.93 8.03 10.48
N ARG A 46 11.52 7.60 11.59
CA ARG A 46 10.91 6.58 12.46
C ARG A 46 9.61 7.03 13.11
N ARG A 47 9.44 8.34 13.33
CA ARG A 47 8.26 8.97 13.95
C ARG A 47 7.40 9.70 12.93
N LEU A 48 7.53 9.37 11.64
CA LEU A 48 6.55 9.77 10.65
C LEU A 48 5.18 9.22 11.03
N ASP A 49 4.14 9.95 10.65
CA ASP A 49 2.78 9.46 10.84
C ASP A 49 2.60 8.17 10.04
N GLU A 50 1.73 7.27 10.50
CA GLU A 50 1.47 6.03 9.77
C GLU A 50 0.96 6.35 8.37
N LYS A 51 0.18 7.41 8.17
CA LYS A 51 -0.33 7.81 6.85
C LYS A 51 0.63 8.65 6.01
N SER A 52 1.89 8.79 6.41
CA SER A 52 2.86 9.58 5.65
C SER A 52 3.18 8.94 4.30
N GLU A 53 3.64 9.74 3.34
CA GLU A 53 3.95 9.27 1.98
C GLU A 53 5.04 8.19 2.02
N PHE A 54 6.11 8.44 2.78
CA PHE A 54 7.19 7.47 2.94
C PHE A 54 6.72 6.19 3.63
N LYS A 55 5.90 6.29 4.68
CA LYS A 55 5.42 5.12 5.41
C LYS A 55 4.46 4.26 4.59
N THR A 56 3.70 4.88 3.70
CA THR A 56 2.76 4.20 2.83
C THR A 56 3.48 3.53 1.67
N ASN A 57 4.27 4.28 0.90
CA ASN A 57 4.80 3.80 -0.38
C ASN A 57 6.14 3.07 -0.28
N ALA A 58 6.94 3.28 0.77
CA ALA A 58 8.21 2.56 0.87
C ALA A 58 7.98 1.06 1.09
N ALA A 59 8.77 0.22 0.44
CA ALA A 59 8.73 -1.22 0.66
C ALA A 59 9.11 -1.62 2.11
N PRO A 60 8.67 -2.80 2.59
CA PRO A 60 9.14 -3.38 3.84
C PRO A 60 10.68 -3.45 3.91
N PRO A 61 11.28 -3.22 5.09
CA PRO A 61 10.67 -3.03 6.42
C PRO A 61 10.35 -1.56 6.76
N PHE A 62 10.48 -0.62 5.81
CA PHE A 62 10.38 0.82 6.11
C PHE A 62 8.95 1.35 6.06
N GLY A 63 8.17 0.87 5.09
CA GLY A 63 6.76 1.19 4.89
C GLY A 63 5.96 -0.05 4.53
N ARG A 64 4.90 0.14 3.74
CA ARG A 64 3.88 -0.89 3.42
C ARG A 64 3.68 -1.14 1.93
N ASP A 65 4.56 -0.65 1.05
CA ASP A 65 4.47 -0.89 -0.39
C ASP A 65 3.11 -0.47 -1.02
N GLY A 66 2.58 0.66 -0.57
CA GLY A 66 1.29 1.19 -1.00
C GLY A 66 0.08 0.60 -0.28
N ASP A 67 0.31 -0.29 0.70
CA ASP A 67 -0.77 -0.98 1.41
C ASP A 67 -1.30 -0.20 2.63
N TRP A 68 -2.51 -0.54 3.03
CA TRP A 68 -3.23 0.06 4.15
C TRP A 68 -2.52 -0.18 5.49
N PRO A 69 -2.59 0.80 6.40
CA PRO A 69 -2.27 0.59 7.81
C PRO A 69 -3.14 -0.51 8.42
N ILE A 70 -2.62 -1.16 9.46
CA ILE A 70 -3.30 -2.27 10.17
C ILE A 70 -4.72 -1.89 10.60
N LEU A 71 -4.90 -0.67 11.12
CA LEU A 71 -6.21 -0.20 11.58
C LEU A 71 -7.23 -0.15 10.43
N GLU A 72 -6.84 0.30 9.26
CA GLU A 72 -7.74 0.36 8.09
C GLU A 72 -8.10 -1.04 7.60
N LYS A 73 -7.15 -1.98 7.61
CA LYS A 73 -7.43 -3.40 7.33
C LYS A 73 -8.43 -3.98 8.33
N MET A 74 -8.28 -3.68 9.63
CA MET A 74 -9.21 -4.14 10.66
C MET A 74 -10.63 -3.58 10.45
N ILE A 75 -10.73 -2.30 10.10
CA ILE A 75 -12.03 -1.64 9.82
C ILE A 75 -12.69 -2.28 8.60
N ALA A 76 -11.94 -2.50 7.51
CA ALA A 76 -12.44 -3.15 6.31
C ALA A 76 -12.92 -4.58 6.59
N ALA A 77 -12.12 -5.38 7.32
CA ALA A 77 -12.50 -6.73 7.72
C ALA A 77 -13.79 -6.76 8.55
N HIS A 78 -13.91 -5.86 9.53
CA HIS A 78 -15.11 -5.77 10.36
C HIS A 78 -16.35 -5.35 9.56
N HIS A 79 -16.20 -4.38 8.66
CA HIS A 79 -17.29 -3.97 7.77
C HIS A 79 -17.75 -5.14 6.89
N ASN A 80 -16.80 -5.87 6.28
CA ASN A 80 -17.10 -7.01 5.42
C ASN A 80 -17.82 -8.11 6.20
N GLU A 81 -17.40 -8.42 7.43
CA GLU A 81 -18.05 -9.41 8.29
C GLU A 81 -19.50 -9.00 8.62
N MET A 82 -19.71 -7.74 9.02
CA MET A 82 -21.05 -7.22 9.30
C MET A 82 -21.96 -7.25 8.07
N ALA A 83 -21.43 -6.85 6.92
CA ALA A 83 -22.17 -6.83 5.67
C ALA A 83 -22.54 -8.25 5.21
N ALA A 84 -21.61 -9.20 5.33
CA ALA A 84 -21.84 -10.62 5.08
C ALA A 84 -22.92 -11.20 6.00
N TYR A 85 -22.83 -10.89 7.30
CA TYR A 85 -23.81 -11.32 8.28
C TYR A 85 -25.21 -10.80 7.91
N ARG A 86 -25.33 -9.51 7.58
CA ARG A 86 -26.61 -8.93 7.17
C ARG A 86 -27.15 -9.58 5.88
N ALA A 87 -26.31 -9.73 4.85
CA ALA A 87 -26.70 -10.38 3.61
C ALA A 87 -27.22 -11.80 3.85
N SER A 88 -26.54 -12.57 4.71
CA SER A 88 -26.95 -13.94 5.07
C SER A 88 -28.33 -14.02 5.73
N LYS A 89 -28.77 -12.96 6.43
CA LYS A 89 -30.08 -12.91 7.10
C LYS A 89 -31.24 -12.69 6.15
N TYR A 90 -31.00 -12.00 5.04
CA TYR A 90 -32.04 -11.61 4.08
C TYR A 90 -31.92 -12.35 2.73
N ALA A 91 -31.01 -13.33 2.63
CA ALA A 91 -30.84 -14.15 1.44
C ALA A 91 -32.15 -14.84 1.04
N GLY A 92 -32.55 -14.70 -0.22
CA GLY A 92 -33.82 -15.26 -0.75
C GLY A 92 -35.10 -14.61 -0.23
N THR A 93 -35.00 -13.44 0.42
CA THR A 93 -36.16 -12.62 0.82
C THR A 93 -36.29 -11.38 -0.06
N GLU A 94 -37.40 -10.64 0.07
CA GLU A 94 -37.58 -9.36 -0.65
C GLU A 94 -36.57 -8.26 -0.23
N HIS A 95 -35.84 -8.48 0.86
CA HIS A 95 -34.83 -7.56 1.39
C HIS A 95 -33.40 -8.05 1.14
N GLU A 96 -33.21 -8.94 0.16
CA GLU A 96 -31.90 -9.42 -0.24
C GLU A 96 -30.95 -8.26 -0.51
N TYR A 97 -29.74 -8.38 0.02
CA TYR A 97 -28.76 -7.31 0.10
C TYR A 97 -27.42 -7.82 -0.38
N GLU A 98 -26.98 -7.29 -1.52
CA GLU A 98 -25.61 -7.44 -1.99
C GLU A 98 -24.75 -6.31 -1.44
N TYR A 99 -23.51 -6.65 -1.05
CA TYR A 99 -22.59 -5.70 -0.45
C TYR A 99 -21.25 -5.70 -1.16
N THR A 100 -20.61 -4.54 -1.14
CA THR A 100 -19.24 -4.39 -1.63
C THR A 100 -18.27 -4.89 -0.57
N VAL A 101 -17.37 -5.77 -0.98
CA VAL A 101 -16.25 -6.23 -0.17
C VAL A 101 -15.11 -5.22 -0.31
N PHE A 102 -14.65 -4.69 0.81
CA PHE A 102 -13.45 -3.85 0.83
C PHE A 102 -12.20 -4.72 0.96
N ILE A 103 -11.27 -4.58 0.03
CA ILE A 103 -9.98 -5.27 0.05
C ILE A 103 -8.85 -4.25 0.03
N SER A 104 -7.72 -4.64 0.60
CA SER A 104 -6.56 -3.75 0.65
C SER A 104 -5.93 -3.54 -0.74
N PRO A 105 -5.18 -2.45 -0.99
CA PRO A 105 -4.57 -2.19 -2.30
C PRO A 105 -3.60 -3.29 -2.72
N LEU A 106 -2.86 -3.87 -1.76
CA LEU A 106 -1.97 -4.99 -2.04
C LEU A 106 -2.76 -6.23 -2.45
N GLU A 107 -3.81 -6.57 -1.71
CA GLU A 107 -4.69 -7.71 -2.03
C GLU A 107 -5.42 -7.51 -3.37
N ALA A 108 -5.82 -6.27 -3.70
CA ALA A 108 -6.40 -5.95 -4.99
C ALA A 108 -5.43 -6.24 -6.14
N ARG A 109 -4.16 -5.81 -6.01
CA ARG A 109 -3.11 -6.12 -6.98
C ARG A 109 -2.85 -7.62 -7.11
N GLU A 110 -2.73 -8.33 -6.00
CA GLU A 110 -2.53 -9.79 -5.99
C GLU A 110 -3.68 -10.51 -6.73
N ARG A 111 -4.93 -10.12 -6.48
CA ARG A 111 -6.09 -10.70 -7.17
C ARG A 111 -6.12 -10.39 -8.67
N GLU A 112 -5.72 -9.18 -9.06
CA GLU A 112 -5.62 -8.81 -10.48
C GLU A 112 -4.52 -9.62 -11.19
N GLU A 113 -3.38 -9.80 -10.54
CA GLU A 113 -2.27 -10.63 -11.04
C GLU A 113 -2.68 -12.11 -11.18
N GLU A 114 -3.39 -12.66 -10.18
CA GLU A 114 -3.93 -14.02 -10.23
C GLU A 114 -4.98 -14.20 -11.33
N ALA A 115 -5.88 -13.22 -11.50
CA ALA A 115 -6.91 -13.25 -12.53
C ALA A 115 -6.29 -13.21 -13.94
N ALA A 116 -5.30 -12.33 -14.16
CA ALA A 116 -4.59 -12.25 -15.43
C ALA A 116 -3.85 -13.56 -15.75
N ALA A 117 -3.17 -14.16 -14.77
CA ALA A 117 -2.48 -15.45 -14.96
C ALA A 117 -3.46 -16.60 -15.26
N ALA A 118 -4.65 -16.59 -14.65
CA ALA A 118 -5.68 -17.57 -14.92
C ALA A 118 -6.25 -17.42 -16.34
N GLU A 119 -6.49 -16.20 -16.81
CA GLU A 119 -6.93 -15.92 -18.17
C GLU A 119 -5.92 -16.38 -19.21
N GLU A 120 -4.62 -16.07 -19.03
CA GLU A 120 -3.55 -16.54 -19.91
C GLU A 120 -3.52 -18.07 -19.99
N PHE A 121 -3.61 -18.75 -18.84
CA PHE A 121 -3.67 -20.21 -18.79
C PHE A 121 -4.90 -20.76 -19.53
N HIS A 122 -6.07 -20.14 -19.35
CA HIS A 122 -7.29 -20.55 -20.03
C HIS A 122 -7.18 -20.40 -21.54
N GLU A 123 -6.61 -19.30 -22.04
CA GLU A 123 -6.39 -19.09 -23.48
C GLU A 123 -5.42 -20.12 -24.07
N GLU A 124 -4.32 -20.41 -23.38
CA GLU A 124 -3.35 -21.42 -23.83
C GLU A 124 -3.97 -22.82 -23.91
N GLU A 125 -4.72 -23.24 -22.88
CA GLU A 125 -5.35 -24.56 -22.84
C GLU A 125 -6.49 -24.67 -23.86
N PHE A 126 -7.28 -23.61 -24.04
CA PHE A 126 -8.33 -23.59 -25.06
C PHE A 126 -7.74 -23.63 -26.48
N GLY A 127 -6.61 -22.94 -26.71
CA GLY A 127 -5.86 -23.02 -27.96
C GLY A 127 -5.35 -24.43 -28.25
N LYS A 128 -4.80 -25.12 -27.24
CA LYS A 128 -4.36 -26.53 -27.38
C LYS A 128 -5.53 -27.44 -27.72
N LEU A 129 -6.67 -27.29 -27.05
CA LEU A 129 -7.88 -28.07 -27.33
C LEU A 129 -8.36 -27.88 -28.78
N LEU A 130 -8.45 -26.63 -29.25
CA LEU A 130 -8.82 -26.32 -30.63
C LEU A 130 -7.91 -27.00 -31.65
N THR A 131 -6.59 -26.94 -31.43
CA THR A 131 -5.63 -27.63 -32.33
C THR A 131 -5.73 -29.15 -32.28
N MET A 132 -6.29 -29.73 -31.22
CA MET A 132 -6.46 -31.17 -31.05
C MET A 132 -7.73 -31.71 -31.73
N PHE A 133 -8.68 -30.84 -32.09
CA PHE A 133 -9.94 -31.19 -32.77
C PHE A 133 -9.91 -30.91 -34.28
N ASP A 134 -8.86 -30.25 -34.79
CA ASP A 134 -8.65 -29.93 -36.21
C ASP A 134 -7.79 -30.96 -36.97
N ASP A 135 -7.44 -32.10 -36.35
CA ASP A 135 -6.70 -33.25 -36.92
C ASP A 135 -7.58 -34.53 -36.91
#